data_AF-A0A0G3MBF2-F1
#
_entry.id   AF-A0A0G3MBF2-F1
#
_cell.length_a   1.000
_cell.length_b   1.000
_cell.length_c   1.000
_cell.angle_alpha   90.00
_cell.angle_beta   90.00
_cell.angle_gamma   90.00
#
_symmetry.space_group_name_H-M   'P 1'
#
loop_
_entity.id
_entity.type
_entity.pdbx_description
1 polymer ?
#
loop_
_entity_poly.entity_id
_entity_poly.type
_entity_poly.pdbx_seq_one_letter_code
_entity_poly.pdbx_strand_id
1 'polypeptide(L)'
;MKRIIVLPNQSLLDIAVQHTGSVYNTFAIAVANNLTITDDLTTGSALTIPDTVQEDKFVLNEYVLKRIEPATGITDPSVIPPEKGIGWMQIGNSFKVS
;
A
#
# COMPACT_ATOMS: atom_id res chain seq x y z
N MET A 1 -0.93 -11.78 -17.76
CA MET A 1 -0.41 -10.98 -16.65
C MET A 1 -0.59 -9.53 -17.05
N LYS A 2 -1.15 -8.70 -16.18
CA LYS A 2 -1.40 -7.28 -16.46
C LYS A 2 -0.25 -6.44 -15.91
N ARG A 3 0.32 -5.54 -16.72
CA ARG A 3 1.31 -4.56 -16.25
C ARG A 3 0.64 -3.20 -16.05
N ILE A 4 0.91 -2.60 -14.91
CA ILE A 4 0.43 -1.25 -14.54
C ILE A 4 1.62 -0.37 -14.19
N ILE A 5 1.44 0.95 -14.31
CA ILE A 5 2.44 1.94 -13.89
C ILE A 5 1.96 2.54 -12.58
N VAL A 6 2.85 2.58 -11.59
CA VAL A 6 2.57 3.17 -10.28
C VAL A 6 2.44 4.69 -10.42
N LEU A 7 1.30 5.24 -10.01
CA LEU A 7 1.07 6.69 -9.97
C LEU A 7 1.73 7.32 -8.72
N PRO A 8 1.86 8.66 -8.66
CA PRO A 8 2.39 9.32 -7.48
C PRO A 8 1.64 8.95 -6.20
N ASN A 9 2.39 8.66 -5.13
CA ASN A 9 1.89 8.47 -3.77
C ASN A 9 0.89 7.30 -3.60
N GLN A 10 0.95 6.30 -4.47
CA GLN A 10 0.16 5.09 -4.32
C GLN A 10 0.85 4.06 -3.43
N SER A 11 0.07 3.43 -2.57
CA SER A 11 0.49 2.23 -1.84
C SER A 11 0.17 0.95 -2.63
N LEU A 12 0.78 -0.17 -2.25
CA LEU A 12 0.46 -1.46 -2.87
C LEU A 12 -1.01 -1.88 -2.64
N LEU A 13 -1.60 -1.45 -1.52
CA LEU A 13 -3.00 -1.66 -1.18
C LEU A 13 -3.93 -0.90 -2.14
N ASP A 14 -3.57 0.35 -2.47
CA ASP A 14 -4.32 1.17 -3.44
C ASP A 14 -4.38 0.48 -4.80
N ILE A 15 -3.23 0.02 -5.28
CA ILE A 15 -3.08 -0.68 -6.57
C ILE A 15 -3.92 -1.95 -6.60
N ALA A 16 -3.90 -2.73 -5.53
CA ALA A 16 -4.67 -3.97 -5.44
C ALA A 16 -6.17 -3.71 -5.60
N VAL A 17 -6.71 -2.75 -4.85
CA VAL A 17 -8.15 -2.42 -4.93
C VAL A 17 -8.48 -1.78 -6.29
N GLN A 18 -7.67 -0.82 -6.76
CA GLN A 18 -7.91 -0.10 -8.02
C GLN A 18 -7.93 -1.04 -9.24
N HIS A 19 -7.06 -2.05 -9.26
CA HIS A 19 -6.90 -2.90 -10.44
C HIS A 19 -7.47 -4.29 -10.34
N THR A 20 -7.88 -4.74 -9.15
CA THR A 20 -8.49 -6.06 -8.95
C THR A 20 -9.79 -6.01 -8.16
N GLY A 21 -10.16 -4.86 -7.58
CA GLY A 21 -11.34 -4.72 -6.73
C GLY A 21 -11.22 -5.32 -5.33
N SER A 22 -10.07 -5.91 -4.97
CA SER A 22 -9.88 -6.58 -3.68
C SER A 22 -8.52 -6.29 -3.07
N VAL A 23 -8.52 -5.88 -1.79
CA VAL A 23 -7.30 -5.64 -1.01
C VAL A 23 -6.54 -6.94 -0.73
N TYR A 24 -7.21 -8.09 -0.73
CA TYR A 24 -6.55 -9.39 -0.52
C TYR A 24 -5.58 -9.75 -1.64
N ASN A 25 -5.76 -9.18 -2.84
CA ASN A 25 -4.85 -9.45 -3.95
C ASN A 25 -3.47 -8.79 -3.77
N THR A 26 -3.32 -7.89 -2.80
CA THR A 26 -2.05 -7.25 -2.44
C THR A 26 -0.96 -8.30 -2.16
N PHE A 27 -1.29 -9.41 -1.49
CA PHE A 27 -0.33 -10.48 -1.19
C PHE A 27 0.23 -11.13 -2.46
N ALA A 28 -0.65 -11.48 -3.40
CA ALA A 28 -0.25 -12.10 -4.66
C ALA A 28 0.55 -11.13 -5.54
N ILE A 29 0.16 -9.86 -5.55
CA ILE A 29 0.87 -8.80 -6.26
C ILE A 29 2.26 -8.57 -5.67
N ALA A 30 2.39 -8.54 -4.33
CA ALA A 30 3.67 -8.39 -3.64
C ALA A 30 4.65 -9.52 -4.04
N VAL A 31 4.18 -10.78 -3.96
CA VAL A 31 4.96 -11.96 -4.35
C VAL A 31 5.37 -11.91 -5.82
N ALA A 32 4.45 -11.53 -6.72
CA ALA A 32 4.74 -11.46 -8.16
C ALA A 32 5.80 -10.40 -8.53
N ASN A 33 6.04 -9.41 -7.67
CA ASN A 33 6.99 -8.32 -7.91
C ASN A 33 8.21 -8.35 -6.97
N ASN A 34 8.36 -9.40 -6.14
CA ASN A 34 9.39 -9.49 -5.09
C ASN A 34 9.39 -8.27 -4.15
N LEU A 35 8.20 -7.80 -3.79
CA LEU A 35 7.99 -6.71 -2.85
C LEU A 35 7.38 -7.24 -1.56
N THR A 36 7.50 -6.47 -0.47
CA THR A 36 6.68 -6.64 0.71
C THR A 36 5.42 -5.76 0.63
N ILE A 37 4.44 -6.04 1.48
CA ILE A 37 3.14 -5.32 1.47
C ILE A 37 3.29 -3.89 2.00
N THR A 38 4.30 -3.67 2.83
CA THR A 38 4.61 -2.38 3.47
C THR A 38 5.71 -1.62 2.75
N ASP A 39 6.23 -2.15 1.63
CA ASP A 39 7.26 -1.45 0.87
C ASP A 39 6.69 -0.19 0.22
N ASP A 40 7.49 0.86 0.24
CA ASP A 40 7.19 2.08 -0.51
C ASP A 40 7.36 1.84 -2.01
N LEU A 41 6.38 2.30 -2.79
CA LEU A 41 6.41 2.15 -4.24
C LEU A 41 7.04 3.38 -4.90
N THR A 42 7.97 3.13 -5.83
CA THR A 42 8.55 4.20 -6.63
C THR A 42 7.57 4.59 -7.76
N THR A 43 7.22 5.86 -7.82
CA THR A 43 6.39 6.40 -8.91
C THR A 43 7.00 6.13 -10.28
N GLY A 44 6.16 5.74 -11.25
CA GLY A 44 6.59 5.40 -12.61
C GLY A 44 7.17 3.98 -12.75
N SER A 45 7.35 3.24 -11.65
CA SER A 45 7.72 1.83 -11.71
C SER A 45 6.59 0.98 -12.31
N ALA A 46 6.96 -0.09 -13.00
CA ALA A 46 6.01 -1.02 -13.57
C ALA A 46 5.76 -2.18 -12.61
N LEU A 47 4.49 -2.43 -12.30
CA LEU A 47 4.06 -3.50 -11.41
C LEU A 47 3.26 -4.55 -12.18
N THR A 48 3.45 -5.81 -11.82
CA THR A 48 2.80 -6.95 -12.46
C THR A 48 1.67 -7.46 -11.57
N ILE A 49 0.46 -7.53 -12.13
CA ILE A 49 -0.69 -8.16 -11.50
C ILE A 49 -0.82 -9.56 -12.12
N PRO A 50 -0.67 -10.63 -11.31
CA PRO A 50 -0.80 -11.99 -11.81
C PRO A 50 -2.26 -12.30 -12.19
N ASP A 51 -2.49 -13.03 -13.29
CA ASP A 51 -3.87 -13.36 -13.75
C ASP A 51 -4.57 -14.38 -12.84
N THR A 52 -3.84 -14.98 -11.90
CA THR A 52 -4.34 -15.97 -10.96
C THR A 52 -5.18 -15.35 -9.84
N VAL A 53 -5.20 -14.02 -9.73
CA VAL A 53 -5.98 -13.33 -8.70
C VAL A 53 -7.45 -13.28 -9.10
N GLN A 54 -8.32 -13.47 -8.12
CA GLN A 54 -9.76 -13.30 -8.33
C GLN A 54 -10.10 -11.81 -8.26
N GLU A 55 -10.65 -11.29 -9.35
CA GLU A 55 -11.10 -9.90 -9.40
C GLU A 55 -12.53 -9.76 -8.85
N ASP A 56 -12.76 -8.72 -8.04
CA ASP A 56 -14.10 -8.25 -7.71
C ASP A 56 -14.54 -7.21 -8.75
N LYS A 57 -15.33 -7.68 -9.72
CA LYS A 57 -15.80 -6.86 -10.84
C LYS A 57 -16.72 -5.72 -10.41
N PHE A 58 -17.46 -5.88 -9.31
CA PHE A 58 -18.36 -4.82 -8.84
C PHE A 58 -17.54 -3.63 -8.34
N VAL A 59 -16.56 -3.89 -7.48
CA VAL A 59 -15.65 -2.85 -6.96
C VAL A 59 -14.79 -2.28 -8.09
N LEU A 60 -14.22 -3.13 -8.95
CA LEU A 60 -13.40 -2.68 -10.08
C LEU A 60 -14.16 -1.70 -10.99
N ASN A 61 -15.40 -2.03 -11.35
CA ASN A 61 -16.24 -1.17 -12.19
C ASN A 61 -16.52 0.17 -11.53
N GLU A 62 -16.81 0.20 -10.23
CA GLU A 62 -17.01 1.46 -9.50
C GLU A 62 -15.77 2.36 -9.54
N TYR A 63 -14.57 1.78 -9.34
CA TYR A 63 -13.31 2.53 -9.42
C TYR A 63 -13.05 3.06 -10.82
N VAL A 64 -13.30 2.26 -11.85
CA VAL A 64 -13.11 2.65 -13.26
C VAL A 64 -14.12 3.73 -13.67
N LEU A 65 -15.40 3.55 -13.38
CA LEU A 65 -16.47 4.50 -13.75
C LEU A 65 -16.30 5.86 -13.08
N LYS A 66 -15.90 5.86 -11.80
CA LYS A 66 -15.68 7.08 -11.02
C LYS A 66 -14.27 7.65 -11.18
N ARG A 67 -13.38 6.97 -11.91
CA ARG A 67 -11.96 7.35 -12.09
C ARG A 67 -11.26 7.56 -10.74
N ILE A 68 -11.48 6.63 -9.82
CA ILE A 68 -10.88 6.67 -8.49
C ILE A 68 -9.46 6.09 -8.59
N GLU A 69 -8.48 6.92 -8.26
CA GLU A 69 -7.06 6.54 -8.21
C GLU A 69 -6.55 6.90 -6.82
N PRO A 70 -6.68 5.99 -5.83
CA PRO A 70 -6.28 6.28 -4.47
C PRO A 70 -4.77 6.51 -4.39
N ALA A 71 -4.37 7.44 -3.54
CA ALA A 71 -2.98 7.82 -3.29
C ALA A 71 -2.78 7.91 -1.77
N THR A 72 -2.96 6.78 -1.09
CA THR A 72 -2.87 6.69 0.38
C THR A 72 -1.48 6.30 0.87
N GLY A 73 -0.51 6.18 -0.05
CA GLY A 73 0.91 6.02 0.29
C GLY A 73 1.41 7.17 1.16
N ILE A 74 2.21 6.83 2.17
CA ILE A 74 2.76 7.82 3.09
C ILE A 74 3.84 8.61 2.35
N THR A 75 3.72 9.93 2.37
CA THR A 75 4.67 10.84 1.70
C THR A 75 5.37 11.78 2.66
N ASP A 76 4.76 12.03 3.82
CA ASP A 76 5.27 12.90 4.86
C ASP A 76 5.58 12.07 6.12
N PRO A 77 6.86 11.84 6.46
CA PRO A 77 7.22 11.12 7.67
C PRO A 77 6.72 11.80 8.96
N SER A 78 6.40 13.10 8.92
CA SER A 78 5.90 13.83 10.10
C SER A 78 4.48 13.43 10.50
N VAL A 79 3.72 12.79 9.60
CA VAL A 79 2.40 12.23 9.92
C VAL A 79 2.48 10.87 10.61
N ILE A 80 3.66 10.24 10.61
CA ILE A 80 3.90 9.00 11.35
C ILE A 80 3.99 9.37 12.82
N PRO A 81 3.10 8.84 13.68
CA PRO A 81 3.18 9.10 15.11
C PRO A 81 4.57 8.71 15.61
N PRO A 82 5.21 9.53 16.47
CA PRO A 82 6.50 9.17 17.03
C PRO A 82 6.38 7.82 17.73
N GLU A 83 7.41 6.99 17.58
CA GLU A 83 7.43 5.66 18.15
C GLU A 83 7.32 5.76 19.68
N LYS A 84 6.35 5.06 20.24
CA LYS A 84 6.05 5.04 21.68
C LYS A 84 6.22 3.62 22.22
N GLY A 85 6.42 3.53 23.53
CA GLY A 85 6.51 2.26 24.24
C GLY A 85 7.89 1.99 24.82
N ILE A 86 7.98 0.97 25.67
CA ILE A 86 9.17 0.66 26.48
C ILE A 86 10.42 0.39 25.61
N GLY A 87 10.26 -0.08 24.37
CA GLY A 87 11.36 -0.30 23.42
C GLY A 87 11.95 0.98 22.79
N TRP A 88 11.22 2.10 22.83
CA TRP A 88 11.64 3.40 22.26
C TRP A 88 11.88 4.46 23.33
N MET A 89 11.49 4.18 24.57
CA MET A 89 11.70 5.08 25.70
C MET A 89 13.14 5.02 26.20
N GLN A 90 13.74 6.19 26.43
CA GLN A 90 15.03 6.33 27.10
C GLN A 90 14.84 6.57 28.59
N ILE A 91 15.57 5.81 29.43
CA ILE A 91 15.65 6.04 30.87
C ILE A 91 16.19 7.46 31.12
N GLY A 92 15.50 8.23 31.97
CA GLY A 92 15.89 9.60 32.33
C GLY A 92 15.35 10.70 31.42
N ASN A 93 14.90 10.37 30.20
CA ASN A 93 14.29 11.33 29.27
C ASN A 93 12.79 11.09 29.10
N SER A 94 12.44 9.93 28.53
CA SER A 94 11.07 9.64 28.08
C SER A 94 10.40 8.49 28.85
N PHE A 95 11.15 7.67 29.58
CA PHE A 95 10.59 6.66 30.48
C PHE A 95 10.20 7.29 31.83
N LYS A 96 8.89 7.35 32.14
CA LYS A 96 8.36 7.83 33.42
C LYS A 96 7.59 6.72 34.12
N VAL A 97 7.97 6.42 35.35
CA VAL A 97 7.20 5.57 36.29
C VAL A 97 6.72 6.49 37.39
N SER A 98 5.40 6.64 37.49
CA SER A 98 4.72 7.40 38.54
C SER A 98 3.71 6.51 39.23
#